data_AF-A0A2E2WNJ6-F1
#
_entry.id   AF-A0A2E2WNJ6-F1
#
_cell.length_a   1.000
_cell.length_b   1.000
_cell.length_c   1.000
_cell.angle_alpha   90.00
_cell.angle_beta   90.00
_cell.angle_gamma   90.00
#
_symmetry.space_group_name_H-M   'P 1'
#
loop_
_entity.id
_entity.type
_entity.pdbx_description
1 polymer ?
#
loop_
_entity_poly.entity_id
_entity_poly.type
_entity_poly.pdbx_seq_one_letter_code
_entity_poly.pdbx_strand_id
1 'polypeptide(L)'
;MDTANMIFLYYHYFFNHALLYFSANIPGSNLPIPNFIGKTYLADATNSANAGFFATAYASFGFLGMLFSSVFLGAYLKVVDKIIEGKLSLAFACACLIPSFWSLRSSALTTSFFTHGILLATFLLFLFACSKRADGGGYA
;
A
#
# COMPACT_ATOMS: atom_id res chain seq x y z
N MET A 1 12.00 -2.69 16.40
CA MET A 1 12.73 -2.04 15.28
C MET A 1 11.78 -1.13 14.57
N ASP A 2 12.17 0.12 14.33
CA ASP A 2 11.33 1.09 13.63
C ASP A 2 11.30 0.83 12.12
N THR A 3 10.16 1.13 11.49
CA THR A 3 9.95 0.96 10.04
C THR A 3 10.99 1.71 9.20
N ALA A 4 11.50 2.84 9.70
CA ALA A 4 12.56 3.61 9.05
C ALA A 4 13.85 2.80 8.88
N ASN A 5 14.19 1.96 9.85
CA ASN A 5 15.36 1.10 9.76
C ASN A 5 15.17 0.00 8.70
N MET A 6 13.96 -0.58 8.62
CA MET A 6 13.64 -1.56 7.58
C MET A 6 13.73 -0.96 6.18
N ILE A 7 13.24 0.26 6.00
CA ILE A 7 13.34 1.00 4.73
C ILE A 7 14.82 1.18 4.34
N PHE A 8 15.67 1.62 5.28
CA PHE A 8 17.10 1.81 5.02
C PHE A 8 17.81 0.52 4.59
N LEU A 9 17.53 -0.61 5.26
CA LEU A 9 18.13 -1.90 4.92
C LEU A 9 17.76 -2.35 3.49
N TYR A 10 16.54 -2.08 3.06
CA TYR A 10 16.10 -2.35 1.69
C TYR A 10 16.90 -1.54 0.66
N TYR A 11 17.02 -0.22 0.86
CA TYR A 11 17.79 0.63 -0.04
C TYR A 11 19.24 0.20 -0.11
N HIS A 12 19.88 -0.05 1.04
CA HIS A 12 21.28 -0.44 1.10
C HIS A 12 21.55 -1.74 0.32
N TYR A 13 20.66 -2.73 0.42
CA TYR A 13 20.79 -3.98 -0.32
C TYR A 13 20.59 -3.80 -1.82
N PHE A 14 19.45 -3.22 -2.24
CA PHE A 14 19.09 -3.09 -3.66
C PHE A 14 19.87 -2.01 -4.41
N PHE A 15 20.64 -1.17 -3.71
CA PHE A 15 21.57 -0.25 -4.36
C PHE A 15 22.69 -0.98 -5.10
N ASN A 16 23.17 -2.10 -4.55
CA ASN A 16 24.29 -2.87 -5.11
C ASN A 16 23.86 -4.19 -5.78
N HIS A 17 22.55 -4.50 -5.80
CA HIS A 17 22.02 -5.76 -6.31
C HIS A 17 20.97 -5.53 -7.40
N ALA A 18 20.74 -6.54 -8.23
CA ALA A 18 19.74 -6.47 -9.27
C ALA A 18 18.32 -6.29 -8.70
N LEU A 19 17.54 -5.45 -9.39
CA LEU A 19 16.13 -5.20 -9.10
C LEU A 19 15.28 -6.45 -9.39
N LEU A 20 14.18 -6.61 -8.66
CA LEU A 20 13.40 -7.84 -8.65
C LEU A 20 12.20 -7.86 -9.61
N TYR A 21 11.87 -6.75 -10.28
CA TYR A 21 10.83 -6.64 -11.30
C TYR A 21 9.47 -7.27 -10.88
N PHE A 22 8.96 -6.96 -9.68
CA PHE A 22 7.77 -7.55 -9.06
C PHE A 22 7.86 -9.05 -8.68
N SER A 23 9.02 -9.68 -8.79
CA SER A 23 9.21 -11.02 -8.22
C SER A 23 9.03 -11.00 -6.71
N ALA A 24 8.21 -11.91 -6.19
CA ALA A 24 8.01 -12.08 -4.75
C ALA A 24 9.25 -12.66 -4.05
N ASN A 25 10.11 -13.35 -4.82
CA ASN A 25 11.28 -14.07 -4.34
C ASN A 25 12.56 -13.52 -4.98
N ILE A 26 13.68 -13.60 -4.25
CA ILE A 26 14.98 -13.23 -4.81
C ILE A 26 15.49 -14.37 -5.70
N PRO A 27 15.99 -14.10 -6.92
CA PRO A 27 16.60 -15.10 -7.77
C PRO A 27 17.67 -15.90 -7.01
N GLY A 28 17.51 -17.23 -6.93
CA GLY A 28 18.41 -18.11 -6.18
C GLY A 28 18.02 -18.36 -4.72
N SER A 29 16.94 -17.75 -4.21
CA SER A 29 16.38 -18.09 -2.90
C SER A 29 14.85 -18.23 -2.97
N ASN A 30 14.29 -19.32 -2.43
CA ASN A 30 12.84 -19.52 -2.33
C ASN A 30 12.21 -18.72 -1.17
N LEU A 31 12.91 -17.69 -0.67
CA LEU A 31 12.43 -16.86 0.44
C LEU A 31 11.78 -15.59 -0.12
N PRO A 32 10.64 -15.17 0.46
CA PRO A 32 10.05 -13.88 0.14
C PRO A 32 10.98 -12.76 0.59
N ILE A 33 11.00 -11.65 -0.16
CA ILE A 33 11.93 -10.51 0.05
C ILE A 33 12.04 -10.05 1.52
N PRO A 34 10.92 -9.86 2.27
CA PRO A 34 10.99 -9.42 3.66
C PRO A 34 11.71 -10.41 4.58
N ASN A 35 11.57 -11.70 4.32
CA ASN A 35 12.19 -12.75 5.13
C ASN A 35 13.66 -12.92 4.73
N PHE A 36 14.01 -12.67 3.46
CA PHE A 36 15.40 -12.66 3.04
C PHE A 36 16.17 -11.51 3.69
N ILE A 37 15.61 -10.29 3.70
CA ILE A 37 16.26 -9.14 4.33
C ILE A 37 16.33 -9.33 5.86
N GLY A 38 15.29 -9.88 6.47
CA GLY A 38 15.33 -10.31 7.87
C GLY A 38 16.43 -11.34 8.16
N LYS A 39 16.58 -12.35 7.31
CA LYS A 39 17.66 -13.34 7.47
C LYS A 39 19.05 -12.72 7.35
N THR A 40 19.27 -11.84 6.37
CA THR A 40 20.60 -11.28 6.05
C THR A 40 21.05 -10.23 7.05
N TYR A 41 20.16 -9.33 7.48
CA TYR A 41 20.53 -8.20 8.34
C TYR A 41 20.10 -8.35 9.80
N LEU A 42 19.12 -9.21 10.08
CA LEU A 42 18.58 -9.45 11.42
C LEU A 42 18.90 -10.82 11.99
N ALA A 43 19.63 -11.65 11.24
CA ALA A 43 19.98 -13.03 11.58
C ALA A 43 18.75 -13.91 11.93
N ASP A 44 17.55 -13.48 11.55
CA ASP A 44 16.29 -14.14 11.85
C ASP A 44 15.41 -14.21 10.60
N ALA A 45 15.32 -15.41 10.02
CA ALA A 45 14.52 -15.67 8.83
C ALA A 45 13.01 -15.72 9.11
N THR A 46 12.61 -15.76 10.38
CA THR A 46 11.18 -15.75 10.78
C THR A 46 10.62 -14.34 10.88
N ASN A 47 11.50 -13.33 10.96
CA ASN A 47 11.10 -11.95 11.09
C ASN A 47 10.94 -11.29 9.71
N SER A 48 9.71 -11.14 9.25
CA SER A 48 9.40 -10.42 8.01
C SER A 48 9.73 -8.94 8.16
N ALA A 49 10.84 -8.50 7.56
CA ALA A 49 11.26 -7.10 7.55
C ALA A 49 10.37 -6.24 6.62
N ASN A 50 9.13 -6.03 7.03
CA ASN A 50 8.11 -5.32 6.27
C ASN A 50 8.40 -3.81 6.21
N ALA A 51 8.90 -3.35 5.06
CA ALA A 51 9.43 -1.99 4.86
C ALA A 51 8.46 -1.01 4.15
N GLY A 52 7.19 -1.36 4.01
CA GLY A 52 6.18 -0.47 3.41
C GLY A 52 6.23 -0.36 1.89
N PHE A 53 5.32 0.43 1.34
CA PHE A 53 5.09 0.46 -0.10
C PHE A 53 6.23 1.12 -0.89
N PHE A 54 6.91 2.12 -0.33
CA PHE A 54 8.06 2.76 -0.99
C PHE A 54 9.25 1.83 -1.12
N ALA A 55 9.62 1.12 -0.05
CA ALA A 55 10.76 0.21 -0.07
C ALA A 55 10.51 -1.01 -0.98
N THR A 56 9.28 -1.53 -0.99
CA THR A 56 8.90 -2.65 -1.86
C THR A 56 8.83 -2.23 -3.34
N ALA A 57 8.40 -1.01 -3.63
CA ALA A 57 8.45 -0.45 -4.97
C ALA A 57 9.89 -0.22 -5.46
N TYR A 58 10.77 0.25 -4.57
CA TYR A 58 12.20 0.39 -4.86
C TYR A 58 12.87 -0.96 -5.13
N ALA A 59 12.59 -1.98 -4.32
CA ALA A 59 13.10 -3.33 -4.56
C ALA A 59 12.68 -3.90 -5.93
N SER A 60 11.52 -3.50 -6.44
CA SER A 60 10.97 -3.99 -7.70
C SER A 60 11.58 -3.31 -8.92
N PHE A 61 11.58 -1.97 -8.99
CA PHE A 61 12.01 -1.20 -10.18
C PHE A 61 12.90 0.00 -9.82
N GLY A 62 13.47 0.03 -8.62
CA GLY A 62 14.26 1.15 -8.14
C GLY A 62 13.41 2.42 -8.06
N PHE A 63 14.02 3.55 -8.46
CA PHE A 63 13.35 4.85 -8.42
C PHE A 63 12.08 4.93 -9.26
N LEU A 64 12.07 4.28 -10.43
CA LEU A 64 10.89 4.23 -11.30
C LEU A 64 9.71 3.52 -10.63
N GLY A 65 9.97 2.46 -9.86
CA GLY A 65 8.93 1.74 -9.12
C GLY A 65 8.24 2.62 -8.08
N MET A 66 9.01 3.45 -7.37
CA MET A 66 8.46 4.40 -6.41
C MET A 66 7.55 5.43 -7.07
N LEU A 67 8.00 6.03 -8.18
CA LEU A 67 7.19 6.99 -8.94
C LEU A 67 5.89 6.35 -9.42
N PHE A 68 5.96 5.16 -10.01
CA PHE A 68 4.77 4.43 -10.46
C PHE A 68 3.78 4.17 -9.31
N SER A 69 4.30 3.72 -8.17
CA SER A 69 3.48 3.44 -6.98
C SER A 69 2.82 4.71 -6.42
N SER A 70 3.53 5.84 -6.40
CA SER A 70 2.98 7.13 -6.00
C SER A 70 1.90 7.64 -6.96
N VAL A 71 2.13 7.54 -8.28
CA VAL A 71 1.14 7.91 -9.29
C VAL A 71 -0.11 7.05 -9.17
N PHE A 72 0.06 5.73 -8.99
CA PHE A 72 -1.05 4.81 -8.79
C PHE A 72 -1.86 5.15 -7.53
N LEU A 73 -1.19 5.40 -6.40
CA LEU A 73 -1.84 5.80 -5.16
C LEU A 73 -2.60 7.13 -5.32
N GLY A 74 -2.01 8.10 -6.02
CA GLY A 74 -2.65 9.39 -6.32
C GLY A 74 -3.88 9.24 -7.23
N ALA A 75 -3.81 8.38 -8.24
CA ALA A 75 -4.95 8.06 -9.11
C ALA A 75 -6.09 7.41 -8.31
N TYR A 76 -5.76 6.49 -7.39
CA TYR A 76 -6.73 5.87 -6.50
C TYR A 76 -7.40 6.89 -5.56
N LEU A 77 -6.64 7.81 -4.97
CA LEU A 77 -7.21 8.88 -4.13
C LEU A 77 -8.18 9.77 -4.92
N LYS A 78 -7.87 10.10 -6.18
CA LYS A 78 -8.82 10.82 -7.06
C LYS A 78 -10.12 10.06 -7.27
N VAL A 79 -10.08 8.72 -7.37
CA VAL A 79 -11.31 7.90 -7.46
C VAL A 79 -12.13 8.03 -6.18
N VAL A 80 -11.48 7.96 -5.02
CA VAL A 80 -12.15 8.15 -3.72
C VAL A 80 -12.79 9.54 -3.64
N ASP A 81 -12.06 10.60 -4.03
CA ASP A 81 -12.58 11.96 -4.05
C ASP A 81 -13.86 12.07 -4.90
N LYS A 82 -13.88 11.44 -6.07
CA LYS A 82 -15.07 11.41 -6.94
C LYS A 82 -16.24 10.61 -6.37
N ILE A 83 -15.98 9.62 -5.53
CA ILE A 83 -17.03 8.85 -4.84
C ILE A 83 -17.71 9.73 -3.77
N ILE A 84 -16.92 10.51 -3.02
CA ILE A 84 -17.42 11.32 -1.90
C ILE A 84 -18.00 12.67 -2.33
N GLU A 85 -17.53 13.23 -3.46
CA GLU A 85 -17.90 14.56 -3.95
C GLU A 85 -19.43 14.75 -4.01
N GLY A 86 -19.93 15.65 -3.17
CA GLY A 86 -21.36 15.99 -3.10
C GLY A 86 -22.28 14.94 -2.46
N LYS A 87 -21.74 13.84 -1.92
CA LYS A 87 -22.56 12.71 -1.40
C LYS A 87 -22.26 12.37 0.06
N LEU A 88 -21.00 12.47 0.48
CA LEU A 88 -20.53 12.09 1.82
C LEU A 88 -19.67 13.21 2.42
N SER A 89 -19.62 13.28 3.74
CA SER A 89 -18.68 14.16 4.42
C SER A 89 -17.26 13.60 4.33
N LEU A 90 -16.27 14.48 4.18
CA LEU A 90 -14.85 14.10 4.16
C LEU A 90 -14.47 13.35 5.45
N ALA A 91 -14.98 13.78 6.60
CA ALA A 91 -14.71 13.15 7.89
C ALA A 91 -15.14 11.68 7.94
N PHE A 92 -16.30 11.34 7.36
CA PHE A 92 -16.77 9.96 7.29
C PHE A 92 -15.89 9.11 6.38
N ALA A 93 -15.52 9.62 5.21
CA ALA A 93 -14.62 8.93 4.29
C ALA A 93 -13.25 8.67 4.91
N CYS A 94 -12.68 9.66 5.59
CA CYS A 94 -11.43 9.53 6.33
C CYS A 94 -11.53 8.47 7.44
N ALA A 95 -12.60 8.48 8.24
CA ALA A 95 -12.79 7.50 9.30
C ALA A 95 -12.81 6.05 8.79
N CYS A 96 -13.43 5.81 7.62
CA CYS A 96 -13.46 4.48 7.00
C CYS A 96 -12.12 4.05 6.40
N LEU A 97 -11.37 4.99 5.80
CA LEU A 97 -10.16 4.66 5.03
C LEU A 97 -8.88 4.65 5.86
N ILE A 98 -8.74 5.55 6.85
CA ILE A 98 -7.50 5.70 7.64
C ILE A 98 -6.98 4.37 8.23
N PRO A 99 -7.81 3.50 8.83
CA PRO A 99 -7.32 2.23 9.40
C PRO A 99 -6.68 1.34 8.33
N SER A 100 -7.28 1.27 7.15
CA SER A 100 -6.78 0.48 6.02
C SER A 100 -5.50 1.09 5.45
N PHE A 101 -5.43 2.42 5.36
CA PHE A 101 -4.25 3.15 4.90
C PHE A 101 -3.06 3.04 5.85
N TRP A 102 -3.30 2.84 7.15
CA TRP A 102 -2.22 2.63 8.11
C TRP A 102 -1.31 1.44 7.74
N SER A 103 -1.89 0.42 7.09
CA SER A 103 -1.16 -0.76 6.62
C SER A 103 -0.08 -0.45 5.56
N LEU A 104 -0.24 0.62 4.76
CA LEU A 104 0.72 0.99 3.70
C LEU A 104 2.10 1.30 4.26
N ARG A 105 2.18 1.69 5.54
CA ARG A 105 3.44 1.98 6.22
C ARG A 105 4.36 0.77 6.23
N SER A 106 3.81 -0.42 6.37
CA SER A 106 4.59 -1.65 6.56
C SER A 106 4.42 -2.64 5.41
N SER A 107 3.33 -2.57 4.65
CA SER A 107 3.02 -3.52 3.57
C SER A 107 3.29 -2.95 2.18
N ALA A 108 3.42 -3.85 1.19
CA ALA A 108 3.47 -3.46 -0.22
C ALA A 108 2.13 -2.84 -0.66
N LEU A 109 2.17 -1.98 -1.69
CA LEU A 109 0.96 -1.33 -2.20
C LEU A 109 -0.08 -2.38 -2.63
N THR A 110 0.31 -3.33 -3.48
CA THR A 110 -0.59 -4.36 -4.00
C THR A 110 -1.22 -5.18 -2.87
N THR A 111 -0.43 -5.60 -1.87
CA THR A 111 -0.98 -6.37 -0.75
C THR A 111 -1.94 -5.53 0.08
N SER A 112 -1.63 -4.25 0.35
CA SER A 112 -2.56 -3.35 1.03
C SER A 112 -3.92 -3.19 0.33
N PHE A 113 -3.95 -3.22 -0.99
CA PHE A 113 -5.22 -3.16 -1.72
C PHE A 113 -6.07 -4.42 -1.55
N PHE A 114 -5.44 -5.61 -1.59
CA PHE A 114 -6.16 -6.88 -1.56
C PHE A 114 -6.40 -7.43 -0.15
N THR A 115 -5.43 -7.29 0.77
CA THR A 115 -5.46 -7.95 2.09
C THR A 115 -5.83 -7.01 3.21
N HIS A 116 -5.47 -5.72 3.11
CA HIS A 116 -5.74 -4.73 4.15
C HIS A 116 -7.05 -3.95 3.92
N GLY A 117 -7.91 -4.47 3.05
CA GLY A 117 -9.30 -4.04 2.93
C GLY A 117 -9.50 -2.66 2.29
N ILE A 118 -8.49 -2.06 1.67
CA ILE A 118 -8.60 -0.74 1.02
C ILE A 118 -9.67 -0.75 -0.08
N LEU A 119 -9.69 -1.79 -0.92
CA LEU A 119 -10.72 -1.96 -1.93
C LEU A 119 -12.11 -2.18 -1.32
N LEU A 120 -12.18 -2.99 -0.25
CA LEU A 120 -13.44 -3.25 0.46
C LEU A 120 -14.00 -1.98 1.11
N ALA A 121 -13.16 -1.20 1.79
CA ALA A 121 -13.54 0.06 2.40
C ALA A 121 -14.01 1.09 1.36
N THR A 122 -13.36 1.13 0.19
CA THR A 122 -13.81 1.96 -0.94
C THR A 122 -15.14 1.51 -1.50
N PHE A 123 -15.33 0.19 -1.64
CA PHE A 123 -16.59 -0.39 -2.11
C PHE A 123 -17.75 -0.06 -1.16
N LEU A 124 -17.53 -0.17 0.16
CA LEU A 124 -18.52 0.21 1.16
C LEU A 124 -18.83 1.72 1.08
N LEU A 125 -17.81 2.57 0.98
CA LEU A 125 -18.00 4.02 0.78
C LEU A 125 -18.83 4.32 -0.48
N PHE A 126 -18.57 3.59 -1.57
CA PHE A 126 -19.34 3.71 -2.80
C PHE A 126 -20.81 3.35 -2.60
N LEU A 127 -21.11 2.27 -1.89
CA LEU A 127 -22.49 1.88 -1.58
C LEU A 127 -23.22 2.93 -0.73
N PHE A 128 -22.55 3.46 0.32
CA PHE A 128 -23.12 4.53 1.15
C PHE A 128 -23.38 5.81 0.34
N ALA A 129 -22.45 6.19 -0.54
CA ALA A 129 -22.60 7.33 -1.42
C ALA A 129 -23.79 7.15 -2.40
N CYS A 130 -24.03 5.92 -2.87
CA CYS A 130 -25.16 5.60 -3.73
C CYS A 130 -26.50 5.64 -2.98
N SER A 131 -26.54 5.13 -1.74
CA SER A 131 -27.76 5.17 -0.90
C SER A 131 -28.24 6.60 -0.66
N LYS A 132 -27.33 7.49 -0.25
CA LYS A 132 -27.63 8.92 -0.03
C LYS A 132 -28.21 9.61 -1.26
N ARG A 133 -27.84 9.17 -2.46
CA ARG A 133 -28.38 9.70 -3.73
C ARG A 133 -29.82 9.24 -3.99
N ALA A 134 -30.17 8.01 -3.59
CA ALA A 134 -31.54 7.50 -3.74
C ALA A 134 -32.51 8.23 -2.79
N ASP A 135 -32.05 8.58 -1.60
CA ASP A 135 -32.86 9.28 -0.59
C ASP A 135 -33.00 10.79 -0.85
N GLY A 136 -32.10 11.37 -1.67
CA GLY A 136 -32.04 12.80 -2.00
C GLY A 136 -32.81 13.23 -3.26
N GLY A 137 -33.71 12.39 -3.78
CA GLY A 137 -34.63 12.74 -4.88
C GLY A 137 -35.85 13.58 -4.47
N GLY A 138 -35.93 14.01 -3.20
CA GLY A 138 -36.96 14.90 -2.69
C GLY A 138 -36.34 16.08 -1.96
N TYR A 139 -36.89 17.27 -2.20
CA TYR A 139 -36.53 18.58 -1.61
C TYR A 139 -35.33 19.28 -2.25
N ALA A 140 -35.49 19.64 -3.53
CA ALA A 140 -35.06 20.94 -4.04
C ALA A 140 -36.28 21.87 -4.03
#